data_AF-A0A2E5JI17-F1
#
_entry.id   AF-A0A2E5JI17-F1
#
_cell.length_a   1.000
_cell.length_b   1.000
_cell.length_c   1.000
_cell.angle_alpha   90.00
_cell.angle_beta   90.00
_cell.angle_gamma   90.00
#
_symmetry.space_group_name_H-M   'P 1'
#
loop_
_entity.id
_entity.type
_entity.pdbx_description
1 polymer ?
#
loop_
_entity_poly.entity_id
_entity_poly.type
_entity_poly.pdbx_seq_one_letter_code
_entity_poly.pdbx_strand_id
1 'polypeptide(L)'
;MAIDKTICTPLNFLSPIEVKLSKANTPVPVVDGIHLHSIYNPSKEAVGLIGKYEESLKNQNKILVLGLGFGYHVWQLESLLGRLQKNWEIVVIEPDIRMHEAFNKHAPVEFSNRTRIVSANSISEFYDDINLVKFMAAKPLLVPHAASFNLREDFFKSFMSFNASNELSDVVSKVHDVNLRNYLLSLGEPTDDFNLAIAKGKPGVKLAHQDHFINLFKELTSGAR
;
A
#
# COMPACT_ATOMS: atom_id res chain seq x y z
N MET A 1 2.52 31.82 -6.34
CA MET A 1 1.05 31.65 -6.23
C MET A 1 0.82 30.18 -5.88
N ALA A 2 0.83 29.90 -4.59
CA ALA A 2 -0.29 29.29 -3.86
C ALA A 2 -0.49 27.79 -4.14
N ILE A 3 0.33 27.00 -3.42
CA ILE A 3 0.07 25.69 -2.80
C ILE A 3 -1.28 25.06 -3.19
N ASP A 4 -1.25 24.09 -4.10
CA ASP A 4 -2.34 23.11 -4.22
C ASP A 4 -2.20 22.12 -3.06
N LYS A 5 -2.72 22.53 -1.89
CA LYS A 5 -3.02 21.57 -0.84
C LYS A 5 -4.20 20.77 -1.38
N THR A 6 -3.92 19.61 -1.97
CA THR A 6 -4.92 18.56 -2.08
C THR A 6 -5.39 18.30 -0.65
N ILE A 7 -6.53 18.90 -0.29
CA ILE A 7 -7.16 18.72 1.01
C ILE A 7 -7.63 17.26 1.00
N CYS A 8 -6.76 16.35 1.42
CA CYS A 8 -7.20 15.11 2.01
C CYS A 8 -8.04 15.52 3.20
N THR A 9 -9.35 15.33 3.10
CA THR A 9 -10.27 15.40 4.24
C THR A 9 -9.59 14.65 5.39
N PRO A 10 -9.43 15.27 6.57
CA PRO A 10 -8.82 14.57 7.69
C PRO A 10 -9.60 13.27 7.90
N LEU A 11 -8.88 12.16 8.05
CA LEU A 11 -9.40 10.80 8.25
C LEU A 11 -10.32 10.64 9.50
N ASN A 12 -10.71 11.74 10.15
CA ASN A 12 -11.23 11.80 11.51
C ASN A 12 -12.74 12.06 11.63
N PHE A 13 -13.50 12.15 10.53
CA PHE A 13 -14.97 12.07 10.57
C PHE A 13 -15.44 10.80 9.90
N LEU A 14 -15.05 9.67 10.49
CA LEU A 14 -15.53 8.37 10.03
C LEU A 14 -16.65 7.90 10.95
N SER A 15 -17.76 7.49 10.35
CA SER A 15 -18.86 6.89 11.07
C SER A 15 -18.44 5.66 11.85
N PRO A 16 -19.14 5.36 12.97
CA PRO A 16 -18.83 4.18 13.76
C PRO A 16 -19.02 2.91 12.93
N ILE A 17 -18.18 1.92 13.20
CA ILE A 17 -18.28 0.60 12.58
C ILE A 17 -19.23 -0.24 13.43
N GLU A 18 -20.41 -0.49 12.88
CA GLU A 18 -21.34 -1.48 13.43
C GLU A 18 -20.95 -2.87 12.94
N VAL A 19 -21.18 -3.90 13.75
CA VAL A 19 -21.00 -5.30 13.33
C VAL A 19 -22.33 -6.02 13.49
N LYS A 20 -22.82 -6.57 12.37
CA LYS A 20 -24.07 -7.35 12.31
C LYS A 20 -23.77 -8.77 11.91
N LEU A 21 -24.60 -9.70 12.33
CA LEU A 21 -24.49 -11.09 11.89
C LEU A 21 -25.22 -11.28 10.56
N SER A 22 -24.57 -11.99 9.64
CA SER A 22 -25.20 -12.49 8.43
C SER A 22 -26.23 -13.57 8.76
N LYS A 23 -27.06 -13.98 7.79
CA LYS A 23 -27.94 -15.14 7.93
C LYS A 23 -27.17 -16.45 8.15
N ALA A 24 -25.89 -16.50 7.77
CA ALA A 24 -24.98 -17.60 8.04
C ALA A 24 -24.28 -17.48 9.41
N ASN A 25 -24.71 -16.55 10.27
CA ASN A 25 -24.17 -16.31 11.60
C ASN A 25 -22.69 -15.89 11.61
N THR A 26 -22.25 -15.20 10.56
CA THR A 26 -20.89 -14.65 10.45
C THR A 26 -20.92 -13.12 10.55
N PRO A 27 -19.92 -12.49 11.19
CA PRO A 27 -19.94 -11.04 11.40
C PRO A 27 -19.67 -10.28 10.10
N VAL A 28 -20.41 -9.21 9.88
CA VAL A 28 -20.35 -8.32 8.72
C VAL A 28 -20.25 -6.89 9.22
N PRO A 29 -19.23 -6.11 8.81
CA PRO A 29 -19.11 -4.73 9.21
C PRO A 29 -20.06 -3.86 8.40
N VAL A 30 -20.62 -2.86 9.07
CA VAL A 30 -21.55 -1.90 8.51
C VAL A 30 -21.05 -0.50 8.85
N VAL A 31 -20.89 0.34 7.83
CA VAL A 31 -20.45 1.74 7.97
C VAL A 31 -21.44 2.59 7.20
N ASP A 32 -21.99 3.63 7.82
CA ASP A 32 -23.01 4.48 7.21
C ASP A 32 -24.23 3.70 6.67
N GLY A 33 -24.60 2.62 7.36
CA GLY A 33 -25.68 1.72 6.93
C GLY A 33 -25.33 0.83 5.73
N ILE A 34 -24.13 0.98 5.15
CA ILE A 34 -23.62 0.15 4.05
C ILE A 34 -22.98 -1.10 4.64
N HIS A 35 -23.49 -2.27 4.25
CA HIS A 35 -22.89 -3.54 4.60
C HIS A 35 -21.70 -3.78 3.67
N LEU A 36 -20.52 -4.05 4.24
CA LEU A 36 -19.33 -4.24 3.40
C LEU A 36 -19.27 -5.63 2.78
N HIS A 37 -20.07 -6.58 3.26
CA HIS A 37 -20.30 -7.86 2.60
C HIS A 37 -21.77 -8.26 2.62
N SER A 38 -22.08 -9.32 1.89
CA SER A 38 -23.38 -9.95 1.83
C SER A 38 -23.92 -10.29 3.21
N ILE A 39 -25.10 -9.75 3.51
CA ILE A 39 -25.89 -10.10 4.70
C ILE A 39 -26.39 -11.55 4.71
N TYR A 40 -26.30 -12.24 3.59
CA TYR A 40 -26.75 -13.63 3.47
C TYR A 40 -25.61 -14.61 3.77
N ASN A 41 -24.51 -14.50 3.03
CA ASN A 41 -23.35 -15.37 3.18
C ASN A 41 -22.11 -14.68 2.59
N PRO A 42 -21.29 -14.00 3.42
CA PRO A 42 -20.13 -13.25 2.95
C PRO A 42 -19.03 -14.16 2.38
N SER A 43 -18.87 -15.39 2.89
CA SER A 43 -17.93 -16.37 2.36
C SER A 43 -18.29 -16.80 0.93
N LYS A 44 -19.58 -17.01 0.64
CA LYS A 44 -20.03 -17.36 -0.73
C LYS A 44 -19.84 -16.21 -1.71
N GLU A 45 -20.08 -14.98 -1.28
CA GLU A 45 -19.77 -13.79 -2.06
C GLU A 45 -18.27 -13.72 -2.39
N ALA A 46 -17.41 -13.93 -1.40
CA ALA A 46 -15.97 -13.93 -1.57
C ALA A 46 -15.50 -14.97 -2.61
N VAL A 47 -16.06 -16.19 -2.61
CA VAL A 47 -15.79 -17.20 -3.66
C VAL A 47 -16.11 -16.67 -5.05
N GLY A 48 -17.29 -16.07 -5.22
CA GLY A 48 -17.72 -15.50 -6.51
C GLY A 48 -16.87 -14.32 -6.95
N LEU A 49 -16.41 -13.48 -6.02
CA LEU A 49 -15.51 -12.36 -6.30
C LEU A 49 -14.15 -12.86 -6.77
N ILE A 50 -13.52 -13.76 -6.00
CA ILE A 50 -12.16 -14.24 -6.25
C ILE A 50 -12.07 -15.16 -7.46
N GLY A 51 -13.13 -15.90 -7.77
CA GLY A 51 -13.19 -16.74 -8.99
C GLY A 51 -12.94 -15.95 -10.29
N LYS A 52 -13.22 -14.63 -10.31
CA LYS A 52 -12.94 -13.76 -11.47
C LYS A 52 -11.44 -13.55 -11.73
N TYR A 53 -10.60 -13.81 -10.74
CA TYR A 53 -9.15 -13.59 -10.80
C TYR A 53 -8.36 -14.89 -11.00
N GLU A 54 -9.02 -16.05 -11.09
CA GLU A 54 -8.36 -17.36 -11.08
C GLU A 54 -7.25 -17.50 -12.13
N GLU A 55 -7.50 -17.06 -13.37
CA GLU A 55 -6.49 -17.09 -14.44
C GLU A 55 -5.30 -16.16 -14.17
N SER A 56 -5.56 -14.96 -13.63
CA SER A 56 -4.50 -14.01 -13.28
C SER A 56 -3.64 -14.55 -12.12
N LEU A 57 -4.26 -15.21 -11.15
CA LEU A 57 -3.59 -15.78 -9.98
C LEU A 57 -2.71 -17.00 -10.29
N LYS A 58 -2.84 -17.61 -11.48
CA LYS A 58 -1.88 -18.64 -11.92
C LYS A 58 -0.50 -18.05 -12.18
N ASN A 59 -0.44 -16.81 -12.68
CA ASN A 59 0.79 -16.17 -13.14
C ASN A 59 1.28 -15.02 -12.24
N GLN A 60 0.43 -14.52 -11.34
CA GLN A 60 0.78 -13.48 -10.39
C GLN A 60 0.70 -14.01 -8.96
N ASN A 61 1.73 -13.75 -8.17
CA ASN A 61 1.86 -14.24 -6.80
C ASN A 61 1.94 -13.11 -5.76
N LYS A 62 1.98 -11.86 -6.21
CA LYS A 62 1.87 -10.67 -5.35
C LYS A 62 0.53 -9.99 -5.58
N ILE A 63 -0.29 -9.88 -4.54
CA ILE A 63 -1.65 -9.37 -4.63
C ILE A 63 -1.81 -8.17 -3.71
N LEU A 64 -2.25 -7.04 -4.25
CA LEU A 64 -2.64 -5.88 -3.47
C LEU A 64 -4.16 -5.83 -3.39
N VAL A 65 -4.68 -5.88 -2.17
CA VAL A 65 -6.12 -5.78 -1.90
C VAL A 65 -6.45 -4.36 -1.44
N LEU A 66 -7.45 -3.74 -2.06
CA LEU A 66 -7.91 -2.40 -1.68
C LEU A 66 -9.17 -2.54 -0.82
N GLY A 67 -9.01 -2.38 0.49
CA GLY A 67 -10.06 -2.51 1.50
C GLY A 67 -10.11 -3.88 2.18
N LEU A 68 -10.21 -3.87 3.52
CA LEU A 68 -10.26 -5.08 4.34
C LEU A 68 -11.67 -5.66 4.42
N GLY A 69 -12.68 -4.85 4.75
CA GLY A 69 -14.09 -5.28 4.75
C GLY A 69 -14.48 -6.46 5.66
N PHE A 70 -13.60 -6.92 6.56
CA PHE A 70 -13.63 -8.20 7.32
C PHE A 70 -13.01 -9.42 6.62
N GLY A 71 -12.41 -9.24 5.46
CA GLY A 71 -11.34 -10.12 4.99
C GLY A 71 -11.79 -11.42 4.33
N TYR A 72 -13.09 -11.65 4.13
CA TYR A 72 -13.58 -12.88 3.51
C TYR A 72 -12.99 -13.12 2.11
N HIS A 73 -12.84 -12.06 1.30
CA HIS A 73 -12.19 -12.13 -0.01
C HIS A 73 -10.69 -12.38 0.10
N VAL A 74 -10.02 -11.84 1.13
CA VAL A 74 -8.59 -12.07 1.38
C VAL A 74 -8.35 -13.53 1.79
N TRP A 75 -9.17 -14.06 2.69
CA TRP A 75 -9.12 -15.47 3.09
C TRP A 75 -9.35 -16.40 1.89
N GLN A 76 -10.31 -16.07 1.02
CA GLN A 76 -10.54 -16.82 -0.21
C GLN A 76 -9.36 -16.71 -1.20
N LEU A 77 -8.69 -15.55 -1.28
CA LEU A 77 -7.46 -15.37 -2.06
C LEU A 77 -6.35 -16.29 -1.54
N GLU A 78 -6.11 -16.33 -0.22
CA GLU A 78 -5.11 -17.22 0.37
C GLU A 78 -5.39 -18.68 0.03
N SER A 79 -6.65 -19.11 0.15
CA SER A 79 -7.07 -20.48 -0.18
C SER A 79 -6.82 -20.84 -1.64
N LEU A 80 -7.05 -19.92 -2.57
CA LEU A 80 -6.78 -20.14 -3.99
C LEU A 80 -5.27 -20.13 -4.29
N LEU A 81 -4.53 -19.14 -3.79
CA LEU A 81 -3.09 -19.03 -3.99
C LEU A 81 -2.31 -20.19 -3.38
N GLY A 82 -2.71 -20.66 -2.19
CA GLY A 82 -2.12 -21.84 -1.56
C GLY A 82 -2.26 -23.12 -2.38
N ARG A 83 -3.25 -23.21 -3.27
CA ARG A 83 -3.42 -24.32 -4.23
C ARG A 83 -2.64 -24.11 -5.52
N LEU A 84 -2.54 -22.87 -6.00
CA LEU A 84 -1.93 -22.55 -7.28
C LEU A 84 -0.41 -22.39 -7.22
N GLN A 85 0.13 -21.89 -6.10
CA GLN A 85 1.50 -21.41 -6.02
C GLN A 85 2.15 -21.70 -4.66
N LYS A 86 3.44 -22.07 -4.67
CA LYS A 86 4.21 -22.32 -3.44
C LYS A 86 4.62 -21.05 -2.69
N ASN A 87 4.83 -19.95 -3.41
CA ASN A 87 5.26 -18.68 -2.85
C ASN A 87 4.38 -17.56 -3.36
N TRP A 88 3.76 -16.84 -2.43
CA TRP A 88 2.82 -15.75 -2.69
C TRP A 88 2.82 -14.80 -1.51
N GLU A 89 2.37 -13.57 -1.74
CA GLU A 89 2.30 -12.50 -0.77
C GLU A 89 1.05 -11.65 -1.04
N ILE A 90 0.28 -11.38 0.01
CA ILE A 90 -0.88 -10.49 -0.06
C ILE A 90 -0.64 -9.29 0.85
N VAL A 91 -0.88 -8.10 0.31
CA VAL A 91 -0.91 -6.86 1.10
C VAL A 91 -2.30 -6.26 1.00
N VAL A 92 -2.93 -6.01 2.15
CA VAL A 92 -4.24 -5.37 2.25
C VAL A 92 -4.06 -3.93 2.68
N ILE A 93 -4.54 -2.98 1.89
CA ILE A 93 -4.57 -1.56 2.24
C ILE A 93 -5.92 -1.25 2.88
N GLU A 94 -5.92 -0.92 4.17
CA GLU A 94 -7.11 -0.53 4.92
C GLU A 94 -6.87 0.84 5.59
N PRO A 95 -7.43 1.93 5.03
CA PRO A 95 -7.22 3.27 5.57
C PRO A 95 -7.90 3.53 6.92
N ASP A 96 -8.94 2.78 7.29
CA ASP A 96 -9.59 2.94 8.59
C ASP A 96 -8.99 1.97 9.62
N ILE A 97 -8.12 2.48 10.50
CA ILE A 97 -7.50 1.66 11.56
C ILE A 97 -8.55 0.99 12.45
N ARG A 98 -9.73 1.59 12.63
CA ARG A 98 -10.82 1.04 13.43
C ARG A 98 -11.44 -0.19 12.75
N MET A 99 -11.39 -0.27 11.41
CA MET A 99 -11.80 -1.45 10.66
C MET A 99 -10.85 -2.62 10.91
N HIS A 100 -9.55 -2.34 10.94
CA HIS A 100 -8.55 -3.34 11.30
C HIS A 100 -8.72 -3.80 12.76
N GLU A 101 -8.92 -2.88 13.69
CA GLU A 101 -9.23 -3.23 15.09
C GLU A 101 -10.52 -4.05 15.22
N ALA A 102 -11.58 -3.68 14.50
CA ALA A 102 -12.85 -4.41 14.50
C ALA A 102 -12.70 -5.82 13.90
N PHE A 103 -11.90 -5.97 12.84
CA PHE A 103 -11.54 -7.26 12.27
C PHE A 103 -10.81 -8.13 13.30
N ASN A 104 -9.77 -7.60 13.95
CA ASN A 104 -9.00 -8.34 14.97
C ASN A 104 -9.89 -8.75 16.16
N LYS A 105 -10.80 -7.87 16.59
CA LYS A 105 -11.72 -8.13 17.70
C LYS A 105 -12.71 -9.26 17.41
N HIS A 106 -13.25 -9.31 16.19
CA HIS A 106 -14.30 -10.28 15.83
C HIS A 106 -13.75 -11.54 15.15
N ALA A 107 -12.49 -11.52 14.70
CA ALA A 107 -11.78 -12.62 14.05
C ALA A 107 -12.66 -13.41 13.06
N PRO A 108 -13.27 -12.75 12.05
CA PRO A 108 -14.17 -13.39 11.08
C PRO A 108 -13.51 -14.51 10.30
N VAL A 109 -12.21 -14.37 10.07
CA VAL A 109 -11.31 -15.28 9.36
C VAL A 109 -9.91 -15.11 9.92
N GLU A 110 -9.04 -16.10 9.71
CA GLU A 110 -7.63 -16.03 10.05
C GLU A 110 -6.79 -15.93 8.78
N PHE A 111 -5.73 -15.13 8.85
CA PHE A 111 -4.77 -14.96 7.76
C PHE A 111 -3.45 -15.66 8.10
N SER A 112 -2.80 -16.19 7.07
CA SER A 112 -1.43 -16.69 7.20
C SER A 112 -0.41 -15.57 7.40
N ASN A 113 0.82 -15.92 7.74
CA ASN A 113 1.93 -14.98 7.84
C ASN A 113 2.39 -14.38 6.48
N ARG A 114 1.74 -14.76 5.37
CA ARG A 114 2.00 -14.23 4.02
C ARG A 114 1.03 -13.14 3.61
N THR A 115 0.07 -12.84 4.48
CA THR A 115 -0.86 -11.74 4.32
C THR A 115 -0.60 -10.72 5.40
N ARG A 116 -0.41 -9.46 5.01
CA ARG A 116 -0.29 -8.34 5.95
C ARG A 116 -1.33 -7.28 5.66
N ILE A 117 -1.91 -6.74 6.73
CA ILE A 117 -2.81 -5.60 6.68
C ILE A 117 -1.97 -4.37 7.00
N VAL A 118 -2.02 -3.36 6.13
CA VAL A 118 -1.36 -2.06 6.34
C VAL A 118 -2.44 -1.01 6.51
N SER A 119 -2.32 -0.25 7.59
CA SER A 119 -3.18 0.87 7.93
C SER A 119 -2.31 2.04 8.35
N ALA A 120 -2.65 3.25 7.90
CA ALA A 120 -1.92 4.46 8.24
C ALA A 120 -2.85 5.68 8.21
N ASN A 121 -2.45 6.77 8.86
CA ASN A 121 -3.28 7.98 8.99
C ASN A 121 -3.16 8.94 7.81
N SER A 122 -2.22 8.69 6.91
CA SER A 122 -2.03 9.49 5.70
C SER A 122 -1.47 8.63 4.58
N ILE A 123 -1.64 9.06 3.32
CA ILE A 123 -1.06 8.37 2.17
C ILE A 123 0.46 8.36 2.26
N SER A 124 1.09 9.46 2.71
CA SER A 124 2.54 9.52 2.86
C SER A 124 3.07 8.42 3.76
N GLU A 125 2.41 8.14 4.89
CA GLU A 125 2.83 7.08 5.81
C GLU A 125 2.82 5.68 5.17
N PHE A 126 1.90 5.39 4.24
CA PHE A 126 1.95 4.14 3.47
C PHE A 126 3.23 4.06 2.63
N TYR A 127 3.64 5.17 2.01
CA TYR A 127 4.83 5.23 1.17
C TYR A 127 6.14 5.36 1.95
N ASP A 128 6.08 5.57 3.26
CA ASP A 128 7.26 5.52 4.14
C ASP A 128 7.65 4.07 4.51
N ASP A 129 6.75 3.09 4.32
CA ASP A 129 7.09 1.66 4.44
C ASP A 129 7.83 1.16 3.18
N ILE A 130 9.16 1.02 3.30
CA ILE A 130 10.02 0.50 2.23
C ILE A 130 9.61 -0.90 1.74
N ASN A 131 9.02 -1.74 2.60
CA ASN A 131 8.56 -3.06 2.20
C ASN A 131 7.30 -2.97 1.34
N LEU A 132 6.38 -2.03 1.67
CA LEU A 132 5.25 -1.71 0.81
C LEU A 132 5.70 -1.12 -0.53
N VAL A 133 6.63 -0.18 -0.53
CA VAL A 133 7.17 0.39 -1.78
C VAL A 133 7.81 -0.69 -2.66
N LYS A 134 8.66 -1.56 -2.09
CA LYS A 134 9.25 -2.70 -2.82
C LYS A 134 8.20 -3.68 -3.33
N PHE A 135 7.15 -3.93 -2.55
CA PHE A 135 6.03 -4.77 -2.95
C PHE A 135 5.28 -4.17 -4.15
N MET A 136 4.93 -2.87 -4.08
CA MET A 136 4.24 -2.14 -5.14
C MET A 136 5.08 -2.05 -6.42
N ALA A 137 6.40 -1.87 -6.30
CA ALA A 137 7.33 -1.84 -7.44
C ALA A 137 7.36 -3.17 -8.21
N ALA A 138 6.99 -4.28 -7.57
CA ALA A 138 6.83 -5.58 -8.22
C ALA A 138 5.52 -5.73 -9.02
N LYS A 139 4.72 -4.65 -9.15
CA LYS A 139 3.47 -4.59 -9.93
C LYS A 139 2.47 -5.69 -9.54
N PRO A 140 2.01 -5.71 -8.27
CA PRO A 140 1.07 -6.72 -7.80
C PRO A 140 -0.25 -6.69 -8.56
N LEU A 141 -0.97 -7.82 -8.59
CA LEU A 141 -2.36 -7.84 -9.06
C LEU A 141 -3.23 -7.06 -8.09
N LEU A 142 -4.01 -6.12 -8.62
CA LEU A 142 -4.96 -5.33 -7.84
C LEU A 142 -6.29 -6.06 -7.71
N VAL A 143 -6.75 -6.24 -6.48
CA VAL A 143 -8.07 -6.81 -6.17
C VAL A 143 -8.84 -5.82 -5.29
N PRO A 144 -9.70 -4.97 -5.87
CA PRO A 144 -10.52 -4.06 -5.09
C PRO A 144 -11.66 -4.81 -4.39
N HIS A 145 -11.85 -4.52 -3.12
CA HIS A 145 -13.09 -4.86 -2.42
C HIS A 145 -14.11 -3.75 -2.67
N ALA A 146 -15.07 -3.98 -3.58
CA ALA A 146 -15.93 -2.93 -4.12
C ALA A 146 -16.63 -2.07 -3.05
N ALA A 147 -17.18 -2.67 -1.99
CA ALA A 147 -17.86 -1.92 -0.94
C ALA A 147 -16.90 -1.00 -0.16
N SER A 148 -15.74 -1.52 0.25
CA SER A 148 -14.70 -0.71 0.91
C SER A 148 -14.12 0.35 -0.01
N PHE A 149 -13.88 0.00 -1.27
CA PHE A 149 -13.34 0.92 -2.27
C PHE A 149 -14.29 2.09 -2.48
N ASN A 150 -15.59 1.84 -2.68
CA ASN A 150 -16.58 2.90 -2.90
C ASN A 150 -16.75 3.79 -1.67
N LEU A 151 -16.69 3.21 -0.46
CA LEU A 151 -16.77 3.98 0.78
C LEU A 151 -15.61 4.98 0.91
N ARG A 152 -14.45 4.67 0.34
CA ARG A 152 -13.21 5.45 0.46
C ARG A 152 -12.55 5.70 -0.90
N GLU A 153 -13.36 5.98 -1.91
CA GLU A 153 -12.92 6.04 -3.31
C GLU A 153 -11.81 7.09 -3.50
N ASP A 154 -12.00 8.28 -2.93
CA ASP A 154 -11.03 9.37 -3.02
C ASP A 154 -9.69 8.99 -2.41
N PHE A 155 -9.70 8.28 -1.28
CA PHE A 155 -8.47 7.78 -0.66
C PHE A 155 -7.77 6.78 -1.58
N PHE A 156 -8.47 5.76 -2.08
CA PHE A 156 -7.85 4.73 -2.89
C PHE A 156 -7.36 5.27 -4.24
N LYS A 157 -8.10 6.19 -4.87
CA LYS A 157 -7.63 6.90 -6.06
C LYS A 157 -6.35 7.68 -5.78
N SER A 158 -6.35 8.47 -4.70
CA SER A 158 -5.20 9.28 -4.30
C SER A 158 -3.99 8.40 -3.93
N PHE A 159 -4.21 7.27 -3.26
CA PHE A 159 -3.18 6.29 -2.96
C PHE A 159 -2.59 5.72 -4.26
N MET A 160 -3.42 5.29 -5.21
CA MET A 160 -2.95 4.72 -6.47
C MET A 160 -2.27 5.73 -7.40
N SER A 161 -2.61 7.02 -7.28
CA SER A 161 -2.01 8.11 -8.06
C SER A 161 -0.89 8.86 -7.33
N PHE A 162 -0.51 8.42 -6.13
CA PHE A 162 0.48 9.12 -5.32
C PHE A 162 1.84 9.10 -6.03
N ASN A 163 2.41 10.30 -6.20
CA ASN A 163 3.77 10.47 -6.68
C ASN A 163 4.61 10.98 -5.51
N ALA A 164 5.77 10.35 -5.30
CA ALA A 164 6.73 10.85 -4.33
C ALA A 164 7.18 12.27 -4.75
N SER A 165 7.42 13.13 -3.76
CA SER A 165 8.01 14.44 -4.02
C SER A 165 9.36 14.27 -4.72
N ASN A 166 9.57 15.08 -5.75
CA ASN A 166 10.87 15.21 -6.39
C ASN A 166 11.68 16.35 -5.76
N GLU A 167 11.21 17.02 -4.71
CA GLU A 167 11.99 18.06 -4.05
C GLU A 167 13.15 17.44 -3.27
N LEU A 168 14.35 18.02 -3.42
CA LEU A 168 15.58 17.52 -2.81
C LEU A 168 15.45 17.36 -1.28
N SER A 169 14.88 18.35 -0.61
CA SER A 169 14.68 18.33 0.85
C SER A 169 13.75 17.21 1.31
N ASP A 170 12.65 16.98 0.60
CA ASP A 170 11.71 15.90 0.88
C ASP A 170 12.38 14.53 0.73
N VAL A 171 13.14 14.32 -0.35
CA VAL A 171 13.89 13.08 -0.57
C VAL A 171 14.95 12.87 0.51
N VAL A 172 15.75 13.90 0.81
CA VAL A 172 16.80 13.85 1.84
C VAL A 172 16.23 13.53 3.22
N SER A 173 15.05 14.06 3.55
CA SER A 173 14.41 13.79 4.84
C SER A 173 14.20 12.28 5.09
N LYS A 174 14.00 11.51 4.01
CA LYS A 174 13.78 10.05 4.05
C LYS A 174 15.06 9.20 4.06
N VAL A 175 16.23 9.81 3.83
CA VAL A 175 17.51 9.08 3.79
C VAL A 175 18.07 8.89 5.19
N HIS A 176 18.20 7.67 5.72
CA HIS A 176 18.69 7.50 7.09
C HIS A 176 20.17 7.86 7.31
N ASP A 177 21.02 7.69 6.30
CA ASP A 177 22.45 7.96 6.41
C ASP A 177 22.76 9.46 6.41
N VAL A 178 23.42 9.93 7.48
CA VAL A 178 23.73 11.36 7.69
C VAL A 178 24.74 11.88 6.66
N ASN A 179 25.72 11.07 6.25
CA ASN A 179 26.72 11.49 5.28
C ASN A 179 26.10 11.62 3.89
N LEU A 180 25.24 10.66 3.51
CA LEU A 180 24.50 10.71 2.27
C LEU A 180 23.52 11.89 2.27
N ARG A 181 22.80 12.15 3.36
CA ARG A 181 21.96 13.36 3.50
C ARG A 181 22.75 14.64 3.23
N ASN A 182 23.87 14.81 3.92
CA ASN A 182 24.71 16.00 3.79
C ASN A 182 25.27 16.13 2.37
N TYR A 183 25.68 15.02 1.75
CA TYR A 183 26.13 15.01 0.37
C TYR A 183 25.01 15.45 -0.57
N LEU A 184 23.81 14.87 -0.46
CA LEU A 184 22.66 15.20 -1.30
C LEU A 184 22.26 16.69 -1.16
N LEU A 185 22.20 17.22 0.07
CA LEU A 185 21.95 18.66 0.30
C LEU A 185 23.04 19.56 -0.26
N SER A 186 24.26 19.06 -0.47
CA SER A 186 25.33 19.84 -1.11
C SER A 186 25.19 19.95 -2.63
N LEU A 187 24.27 19.17 -3.25
CA LEU A 187 24.09 19.14 -4.70
C LEU A 187 23.16 20.24 -5.25
N GLY A 188 22.41 20.92 -4.37
CA GLY A 188 21.44 21.94 -4.78
C GLY A 188 20.70 22.57 -3.60
N GLU A 189 19.76 23.46 -3.91
CA GLU A 189 18.91 24.07 -2.89
C GLU A 189 17.81 23.09 -2.43
N PRO A 190 17.28 23.22 -1.20
CA PRO A 190 16.23 22.34 -0.66
C PRO A 190 14.99 22.14 -1.56
N THR A 191 14.63 23.17 -2.34
CA THR A 191 13.48 23.18 -3.26
C THR A 191 13.82 22.72 -4.68
N ASP A 192 15.09 22.40 -4.97
CA ASP A 192 15.49 21.93 -6.29
C ASP A 192 14.89 20.55 -6.58
N ASP A 193 14.60 20.28 -7.86
CA ASP A 193 14.26 18.93 -8.32
C ASP A 193 15.45 17.99 -8.09
N PHE A 194 15.20 16.87 -7.41
CA PHE A 194 16.17 15.87 -7.01
C PHE A 194 16.92 15.29 -8.21
N ASN A 195 16.23 14.97 -9.30
CA ASN A 195 16.86 14.40 -10.49
C ASN A 195 17.82 15.41 -11.13
N LEU A 196 17.43 16.69 -11.16
CA LEU A 196 18.30 17.77 -11.64
C LEU A 196 19.49 18.01 -10.70
N ALA A 197 19.28 18.04 -9.39
CA ALA A 197 20.35 18.20 -8.40
C ALA A 197 21.38 17.07 -8.52
N ILE A 198 20.91 15.83 -8.66
CA ILE A 198 21.75 14.65 -8.85
C ILE A 198 22.51 14.70 -10.18
N ALA A 199 21.88 15.14 -11.27
CA ALA A 199 22.54 15.29 -12.57
C ALA A 199 23.63 16.38 -12.57
N LYS A 200 23.51 17.41 -11.74
CA LYS A 200 24.55 18.44 -11.53
C LYS A 200 25.73 17.92 -10.69
N GLY A 201 25.51 16.89 -9.89
CA GLY A 201 26.55 16.27 -9.07
C GLY A 201 27.65 15.63 -9.91
N LYS A 202 28.91 16.05 -9.71
CA LYS A 202 30.05 15.38 -10.33
C LYS A 202 30.38 14.10 -9.54
N PRO A 203 30.47 12.92 -10.17
CA PRO A 203 30.94 11.71 -9.51
C PRO A 203 32.45 11.85 -9.24
N GLY A 204 32.80 12.55 -8.17
CA GLY A 204 34.19 12.86 -7.82
C GLY A 204 34.44 12.99 -6.31
N VAL A 205 33.40 12.95 -5.47
CA VAL A 205 33.59 12.88 -4.02
C VAL A 205 34.02 11.45 -3.67
N LYS A 206 35.22 11.31 -3.09
CA LYS A 206 35.70 10.06 -2.48
C LYS A 206 34.81 9.72 -1.28
N LEU A 207 33.65 9.15 -1.54
CA LEU A 207 32.83 8.50 -0.54
C LEU A 207 33.48 7.14 -0.22
N ALA A 208 33.67 6.84 1.06
CA ALA A 208 34.43 5.67 1.50
C ALA A 208 33.85 4.39 0.88
N HIS A 209 34.73 3.50 0.43
CA HIS A 209 34.53 2.37 -0.49
C HIS A 209 33.52 1.26 -0.07
N GLN A 210 32.60 1.50 0.86
CA GLN A 210 31.75 0.45 1.45
C GLN A 210 30.25 0.63 1.23
N ASP A 211 29.80 1.70 0.56
CA ASP A 211 28.38 1.95 0.43
C ASP A 211 27.76 1.26 -0.81
N HIS A 212 26.96 0.22 -0.55
CA HIS A 212 26.21 -0.53 -1.56
C HIS A 212 25.27 0.37 -2.38
N PHE A 213 24.83 1.50 -1.84
CA PHE A 213 24.00 2.46 -2.56
C PHE A 213 24.76 3.18 -3.67
N ILE A 214 26.02 3.57 -3.47
CA ILE A 214 26.84 4.22 -4.51
C ILE A 214 27.13 3.25 -5.66
N ASN A 215 27.31 1.96 -5.37
CA ASN A 215 27.49 0.94 -6.39
C ASN A 215 26.20 0.73 -7.19
N LEU A 216 25.04 0.63 -6.52
CA LEU A 216 23.73 0.55 -7.18
C LEU A 216 23.43 1.81 -8.01
N PHE A 217 23.74 2.99 -7.47
CA PHE A 217 23.55 4.26 -8.15
C PHE A 217 24.45 4.39 -9.39
N LYS A 218 25.72 3.95 -9.30
CA LYS A 218 26.62 3.84 -10.46
C LYS A 218 26.10 2.87 -11.51
N GLU A 219 25.61 1.70 -11.13
CA GLU A 219 25.01 0.74 -12.08
C GLU A 219 23.78 1.32 -12.78
N LEU A 220 22.87 1.97 -12.02
CA LEU A 220 21.65 2.57 -12.57
C LEU A 220 21.94 3.77 -13.49
N THR A 221 23.00 4.52 -13.25
CA THR A 221 23.36 5.71 -14.06
C THR A 221 24.35 5.43 -15.19
N SER A 222 25.12 4.33 -15.11
CA SER A 222 26.03 3.90 -16.18
C SER A 222 25.35 3.08 -17.28
N GLY A 223 24.12 2.59 -17.04
CA GLY A 223 23.29 1.86 -18.02
C GLY A 223 22.55 2.73 -19.04
N ALA A 224 22.78 4.05 -19.08
CA ALA A 224 22.28 4.93 -20.13
C ALA A 224 23.36 5.19 -21.18
N ARG A 225 23.65 4.19 -22.02
CA ARG A 225 24.28 4.35 -23.34
C ARG A 225 23.64 3.41 -24.34
#